data_AF-A0A094EGV5-F1
#
_entry.id   AF-A0A094EGV5-F1
#
_cell.length_a   1.000
_cell.length_b   1.000
_cell.length_c   1.000
_cell.angle_alpha   90.00
_cell.angle_beta   90.00
_cell.angle_gamma   90.00
#
_symmetry.space_group_name_H-M   'P 1'
#
loop_
_entity.id
_entity.type
_entity.pdbx_description
1 polymer ?
#
loop_
_entity_poly.entity_id
_entity_poly.type
_entity_poly.pdbx_seq_one_letter_code
_entity_poly.pdbx_strand_id
1 'polypeptide(L)'
;MNFETDEALLTGESLPVAKEAKVIFDADTGPGDRLNVAYSSSTVTKGRATGIVYAIGMKTEIGSIALALRATDKRTREPRRSKDGRVKPHRYVEAWGLTAGDFIGKFLGTTVGTPLQRKLSKLAILLFGTAVVCAIIVLAANKFSNNNEVIIYAVATGLSMIPASLVVVLTITMAAGTKRMVTRNVVVRTLDSLEALGAVTDICSDKTGTLTQGKMVTKKAWIPAKGTYSIGTSENPVDPSIGDISHNAFAPYHAPQTEGDHEKAMPYTDHLEDNTHLKDFLNVASLANLARVYKSEDTWKARGDPTEIA
;
A
#
# COMPACT_ATOMS: atom_id res chain seq x y z
N MET A 1 21.73 7.98 -26.26
CA MET A 1 20.35 7.90 -26.78
C MET A 1 19.50 8.73 -25.85
N ASN A 2 18.72 9.68 -26.38
CA ASN A 2 18.01 10.67 -25.55
C ASN A 2 16.54 10.25 -25.42
N PHE A 3 16.24 9.15 -24.73
CA PHE A 3 14.86 8.79 -24.40
C PHE A 3 14.82 8.18 -23.00
N GLU A 4 14.08 8.82 -22.11
CA GLU A 4 13.94 8.42 -20.71
C GLU A 4 12.45 8.40 -20.35
N THR A 5 12.08 7.46 -19.48
CA THR A 5 10.73 7.32 -18.96
C THR A 5 10.74 7.26 -17.44
N ASP A 6 9.75 7.91 -16.83
CA ASP A 6 9.43 7.75 -15.42
C ASP A 6 8.56 6.50 -15.24
N GLU A 7 9.10 5.52 -14.54
CA GLU A 7 8.50 4.21 -14.29
C GLU A 7 8.18 3.98 -12.81
N ALA A 8 8.12 5.06 -12.01
CA ALA A 8 7.88 5.01 -10.56
C ALA A 8 6.57 4.28 -10.21
N LEU A 9 5.53 4.44 -11.04
CA LEU A 9 4.24 3.77 -10.83
C LEU A 9 4.31 2.23 -10.97
N LEU A 10 5.31 1.70 -11.68
CA LEU A 10 5.46 0.27 -11.92
C LEU A 10 6.56 -0.34 -11.05
N THR A 11 7.65 0.40 -10.83
CA THR A 11 8.88 -0.11 -10.19
C THR A 11 9.09 0.43 -8.78
N GLY A 12 8.43 1.54 -8.43
CA GLY A 12 8.69 2.26 -7.18
C GLY A 12 9.99 3.08 -7.19
N GLU A 13 10.74 3.11 -8.29
CA GLU A 13 11.97 3.90 -8.37
C GLU A 13 11.70 5.33 -8.84
N SER A 14 12.28 6.31 -8.14
CA SER A 14 12.07 7.73 -8.45
C SER A 14 12.92 8.26 -9.59
N LEU A 15 13.98 7.55 -9.98
CA LEU A 15 14.87 8.00 -11.04
C LEU A 15 14.33 7.59 -12.40
N PRO A 16 14.28 8.51 -13.38
CA PRO A 16 13.95 8.17 -14.75
C PRO A 16 14.91 7.14 -15.33
N VAL A 17 14.35 6.22 -16.11
CA VAL A 17 15.10 5.11 -16.70
C VAL A 17 15.42 5.43 -18.15
N ALA A 18 16.71 5.54 -18.47
CA ALA A 18 17.18 5.68 -19.84
C ALA A 18 16.93 4.40 -20.63
N LYS A 19 16.38 4.54 -21.84
CA LYS A 19 16.00 3.40 -22.67
C LYS A 19 17.02 3.11 -23.76
N GLU A 20 17.25 1.83 -23.97
CA GLU A 20 18.21 1.29 -24.93
C GLU A 20 17.56 0.26 -25.85
N ALA A 21 17.20 0.68 -27.07
CA ALA A 21 16.44 -0.15 -28.00
C ALA A 21 17.15 -1.43 -28.48
N LYS A 22 18.49 -1.48 -28.41
CA LYS A 22 19.30 -2.58 -28.97
C LYS A 22 19.66 -3.67 -27.96
N VAL A 23 19.41 -3.44 -26.68
CA VAL A 23 19.76 -4.41 -25.64
C VAL A 23 18.76 -5.56 -25.68
N ILE A 24 19.28 -6.78 -25.50
CA ILE A 24 18.50 -8.00 -25.42
C ILE A 24 18.61 -8.50 -23.99
N PHE A 25 17.48 -8.84 -23.40
CA PHE A 25 17.37 -9.33 -22.04
C PHE A 25 16.85 -10.77 -22.05
N ASP A 26 17.13 -11.51 -20.99
CA ASP A 26 16.57 -12.84 -20.79
C ASP A 26 15.06 -12.76 -20.54
N ALA A 27 14.36 -13.85 -20.82
CA ALA A 27 12.90 -13.90 -20.65
C ALA A 27 12.47 -13.62 -19.19
N ASP A 28 13.32 -13.99 -18.22
CA ASP A 28 13.06 -13.86 -16.78
C ASP A 28 13.48 -12.49 -16.20
N THR A 29 14.06 -11.60 -17.01
CA THR A 29 14.42 -10.25 -16.55
C THR A 29 13.16 -9.49 -16.12
N GLY A 30 13.19 -8.89 -14.93
CA GLY A 30 12.06 -8.16 -14.37
C GLY A 30 11.73 -6.88 -15.17
N PRO A 31 10.53 -6.31 -14.99
CA PRO A 31 10.10 -5.15 -15.77
C PRO A 31 10.98 -3.91 -15.54
N GLY A 32 11.50 -3.70 -14.32
CA GLY A 32 12.38 -2.56 -14.04
C GLY A 32 13.72 -2.60 -14.79
N ASP A 33 14.24 -3.80 -15.06
CA ASP A 33 15.56 -3.98 -15.69
C ASP A 33 15.49 -4.00 -17.23
N ARG A 34 14.29 -4.08 -17.82
CA ARG A 34 14.09 -4.11 -19.27
C ARG A 34 14.20 -2.69 -19.86
N LEU A 35 15.42 -2.28 -20.15
CA LEU A 35 15.72 -0.95 -20.70
C LEU A 35 15.26 -0.78 -22.17
N ASN A 36 14.92 -1.86 -22.87
CA ASN A 36 14.44 -1.80 -24.26
C ASN A 36 12.91 -1.67 -24.38
N VAL A 37 12.19 -1.60 -23.26
CA VAL A 37 10.73 -1.54 -23.18
C VAL A 37 10.28 -0.23 -22.56
N ALA A 38 9.24 0.38 -23.12
CA ALA A 38 8.47 1.47 -22.51
C ALA A 38 7.08 0.96 -22.09
N TYR A 39 6.65 1.30 -20.87
CA TYR A 39 5.42 0.77 -20.28
C TYR A 39 4.23 1.71 -20.44
N SER A 40 3.01 1.15 -20.58
CA SER A 40 1.78 1.92 -20.79
C SER A 40 1.43 2.89 -19.65
N SER A 41 1.91 2.67 -18.44
CA SER A 41 1.68 3.53 -17.27
C SER A 41 2.86 4.47 -16.98
N SER A 42 3.90 4.46 -17.82
CA SER A 42 5.06 5.35 -17.69
C SER A 42 4.83 6.68 -18.39
N THR A 43 5.51 7.73 -17.94
CA THR A 43 5.50 9.03 -18.62
C THR A 43 6.87 9.31 -19.24
N VAL A 44 6.91 9.97 -20.39
CA VAL A 44 8.18 10.35 -21.02
C VAL A 44 8.71 11.58 -20.32
N THR A 45 9.87 11.46 -19.67
CA THR A 45 10.55 12.57 -19.00
C THR A 45 11.38 13.37 -19.99
N LYS A 46 12.06 12.68 -20.91
CA LYS A 46 13.00 13.29 -21.85
C LYS A 46 12.98 12.62 -23.21
N GLY A 47 13.02 13.46 -24.23
CA GLY A 47 13.32 13.03 -25.60
C GLY A 47 12.14 12.48 -26.40
N ARG A 48 12.46 11.75 -27.46
CA ARG A 48 11.49 11.19 -28.41
C ARG A 48 11.98 9.83 -28.90
N ALA A 49 11.06 8.88 -29.05
CA ALA A 49 11.35 7.55 -29.57
C ALA A 49 10.22 7.07 -30.48
N THR A 50 10.54 6.10 -31.32
CA THR A 50 9.59 5.29 -32.09
C THR A 50 9.73 3.85 -31.65
N GLY A 51 8.61 3.16 -31.44
CA GLY A 51 8.60 1.78 -30.98
C GLY A 51 7.44 0.99 -31.56
N ILE A 52 7.47 -0.32 -31.36
CA ILE A 52 6.42 -1.24 -31.78
C ILE A 52 5.62 -1.66 -30.56
N VAL A 53 4.29 -1.60 -30.65
CA VAL A 53 3.41 -2.08 -29.60
C VAL A 53 3.43 -3.62 -29.61
N TYR A 54 3.96 -4.24 -28.56
CA TYR A 54 4.02 -5.70 -28.43
C TYR A 54 2.98 -6.30 -27.47
N ALA A 55 2.37 -5.47 -26.59
CA ALA A 55 1.34 -5.89 -25.66
C ALA A 55 0.29 -4.78 -25.45
N ILE A 56 -0.97 -5.17 -25.27
CA ILE A 56 -2.11 -4.27 -25.05
C ILE A 56 -3.07 -4.81 -23.98
N GLY A 57 -3.84 -3.93 -23.36
CA GLY A 57 -4.86 -4.29 -22.38
C GLY A 57 -4.30 -5.12 -21.21
N MET A 58 -4.99 -6.22 -20.86
CA MET A 58 -4.61 -7.08 -19.72
C MET A 58 -3.32 -7.89 -19.94
N LYS A 59 -2.72 -7.85 -21.14
CA LYS A 59 -1.43 -8.48 -21.43
C LYS A 59 -0.22 -7.56 -21.16
N THR A 60 -0.46 -6.31 -20.78
CA THR A 60 0.59 -5.38 -20.34
C THR A 60 0.99 -5.66 -18.89
N GLU A 61 2.11 -5.09 -18.42
CA GLU A 61 2.52 -5.22 -17.00
C GLU A 61 1.46 -4.64 -16.05
N ILE A 62 0.96 -3.43 -16.33
CA ILE A 62 -0.12 -2.81 -15.56
C ILE A 62 -1.43 -3.62 -15.64
N GLY A 63 -1.69 -4.23 -16.79
CA GLY A 63 -2.80 -5.16 -16.99
C GLY A 63 -2.66 -6.44 -16.15
N SER A 64 -1.45 -6.97 -16.04
CA SER A 64 -1.14 -8.15 -15.22
C SER A 64 -1.30 -7.84 -13.73
N ILE A 65 -0.88 -6.65 -13.28
CA ILE A 65 -1.15 -6.16 -11.93
C ILE A 65 -2.67 -6.04 -11.69
N ALA A 66 -3.41 -5.46 -12.64
CA ALA A 66 -4.87 -5.35 -12.53
C ALA A 66 -5.57 -6.72 -12.50
N LEU A 67 -5.08 -7.72 -13.24
CA LEU A 67 -5.56 -9.10 -13.14
C LEU A 67 -5.27 -9.69 -11.76
N ALA A 68 -4.05 -9.53 -11.25
CA ALA A 68 -3.65 -10.03 -9.93
C ALA A 68 -4.49 -9.39 -8.81
N LEU A 69 -4.77 -8.08 -8.88
CA LEU A 69 -5.65 -7.38 -7.94
C LEU A 69 -7.11 -7.85 -8.01
N ARG A 70 -7.58 -8.27 -9.19
CA ARG A 70 -8.95 -8.79 -9.40
C ARG A 70 -9.08 -10.28 -9.12
N ALA A 71 -7.97 -11.02 -9.10
CA ALA A 71 -7.91 -12.44 -8.79
C ALA A 71 -8.30 -12.66 -7.33
N THR A 72 -9.60 -12.53 -7.07
CA THR A 72 -10.23 -12.88 -5.81
C THR A 72 -10.11 -14.39 -5.64
N ASP A 73 -9.71 -14.85 -4.45
CA ASP A 73 -9.52 -16.26 -4.05
C ASP A 73 -10.71 -17.16 -4.44
N LYS A 74 -10.77 -17.58 -5.71
CA LYS A 74 -11.51 -18.77 -6.14
C LYS A 74 -10.57 -19.96 -6.02
N ARG A 75 -10.22 -20.32 -4.78
CA ARG A 75 -9.52 -21.57 -4.49
C ARG A 75 -10.53 -22.69 -4.38
N THR A 76 -11.08 -23.12 -5.51
CA THR A 76 -11.56 -24.50 -5.60
C THR A 76 -10.34 -25.39 -5.35
N ARG A 77 -10.31 -26.15 -4.26
CA ARG A 77 -9.18 -27.03 -3.93
C ARG A 77 -9.10 -28.11 -5.00
N GLU A 78 -8.06 -28.05 -5.83
CA GLU A 78 -7.78 -29.15 -6.76
C GLU A 78 -7.33 -30.39 -5.95
N PRO A 79 -7.84 -31.60 -6.28
CA PRO A 79 -7.48 -32.81 -5.57
C PRO A 79 -5.98 -33.10 -5.76
N ARG A 80 -5.27 -33.29 -4.63
CA ARG A 80 -3.85 -33.61 -4.59
C ARG A 80 -3.56 -34.88 -5.40
N ARG A 81 -2.84 -34.72 -6.53
CA ARG A 81 -2.43 -35.84 -7.39
C ARG A 81 -1.26 -36.60 -6.75
N SER A 82 -1.26 -37.93 -6.86
CA SER A 82 -0.11 -38.76 -6.45
C SER A 82 1.07 -38.57 -7.42
N LYS A 83 2.28 -38.98 -7.05
CA LYS A 83 3.47 -38.93 -7.91
C LYS A 83 3.29 -39.63 -9.27
N ASP A 84 2.35 -40.58 -9.37
CA ASP A 84 1.99 -41.31 -10.61
C ASP A 84 0.83 -40.67 -11.43
N GLY A 85 0.39 -39.45 -11.10
CA GLY A 85 -0.68 -38.74 -11.82
C GLY A 85 -2.10 -39.32 -11.64
N ARG A 86 -2.25 -40.54 -11.08
CA ARG A 86 -3.54 -41.16 -10.77
C ARG A 86 -4.14 -40.65 -9.46
N VAL A 87 -5.43 -40.34 -9.48
CA VAL A 87 -6.20 -39.90 -8.30
C VAL A 87 -7.03 -41.09 -7.80
N LYS A 88 -6.81 -41.50 -6.54
CA LYS A 88 -7.61 -42.58 -5.91
C LYS A 88 -9.04 -42.09 -5.69
N PRO A 89 -10.08 -42.91 -5.90
CA PRO A 89 -11.49 -42.49 -5.81
C PRO A 89 -11.89 -41.92 -4.43
N HIS A 90 -11.34 -42.45 -3.33
CA HIS A 90 -11.56 -41.90 -1.98
C HIS A 90 -11.13 -40.42 -1.86
N ARG A 91 -10.13 -39.98 -2.63
CA ARG A 91 -9.62 -38.60 -2.57
C ARG A 91 -10.56 -37.60 -3.26
N TYR A 92 -11.43 -38.05 -4.16
CA TYR A 92 -12.51 -37.22 -4.70
C TYR A 92 -13.58 -36.95 -3.65
N VAL A 93 -13.95 -37.97 -2.86
CA VAL A 93 -14.94 -37.82 -1.77
C VAL A 93 -14.39 -36.92 -0.67
N GLU A 94 -13.12 -37.10 -0.33
CA GLU A 94 -12.42 -36.24 0.64
C GLU A 94 -12.34 -34.78 0.15
N ALA A 95 -11.97 -34.55 -1.11
CA ALA A 95 -11.95 -33.21 -1.70
C ALA A 95 -13.34 -32.56 -1.75
N TRP A 96 -14.37 -33.34 -2.06
CA TRP A 96 -15.76 -32.86 -2.08
C TRP A 96 -16.28 -32.53 -0.68
N GLY A 97 -15.99 -33.38 0.31
CA GLY A 97 -16.35 -33.14 1.72
C GLY A 97 -15.66 -31.90 2.29
N LEU A 98 -14.37 -31.70 2.01
CA LEU A 98 -13.65 -30.49 2.40
C LEU A 98 -14.18 -29.23 1.70
N THR A 99 -14.54 -29.34 0.41
CA THR A 99 -15.14 -28.22 -0.34
C THR A 99 -16.52 -27.85 0.21
N ALA A 100 -17.34 -28.83 0.55
CA ALA A 100 -18.64 -28.61 1.19
C ALA A 100 -18.48 -27.99 2.58
N GLY A 101 -17.50 -28.46 3.38
CA GLY A 101 -17.15 -27.87 4.67
C GLY A 101 -16.71 -26.42 4.56
N ASP A 102 -15.84 -26.09 3.60
CA ASP A 102 -15.40 -24.72 3.33
C ASP A 102 -16.56 -23.84 2.85
N PHE A 103 -17.48 -24.38 2.06
CA PHE A 103 -18.70 -23.68 1.63
C PHE A 103 -19.63 -23.37 2.80
N ILE A 104 -19.88 -24.35 3.68
CA ILE A 104 -20.67 -24.16 4.90
C ILE A 104 -19.99 -23.15 5.83
N GLY A 105 -18.68 -23.27 6.03
CA GLY A 105 -17.90 -22.36 6.86
C GLY A 105 -17.92 -20.91 6.33
N LYS A 106 -17.90 -20.75 5.00
CA LYS A 106 -18.05 -19.46 4.33
C LYS A 106 -19.47 -18.91 4.42
N PHE A 107 -20.49 -19.75 4.23
CA PHE A 107 -21.89 -19.37 4.38
C PHE A 107 -22.22 -18.94 5.81
N LEU A 108 -21.71 -19.66 6.80
CA LEU A 108 -21.84 -19.34 8.22
C LEU A 108 -20.90 -18.20 8.68
N GLY A 109 -20.05 -17.67 7.79
CA GLY A 109 -19.14 -16.56 8.11
C GLY A 109 -17.98 -16.91 9.06
N THR A 110 -17.75 -18.19 9.35
CA THR A 110 -16.70 -18.63 10.30
C THR A 110 -15.28 -18.56 9.72
N THR A 111 -15.17 -18.56 8.39
CA THR A 111 -13.89 -18.66 7.67
C THR A 111 -13.54 -17.37 6.92
N VAL A 112 -14.48 -16.44 6.79
CA VAL A 112 -14.34 -15.20 6.00
C VAL A 112 -14.58 -13.99 6.90
N GLY A 113 -13.95 -12.86 6.58
CA GLY A 113 -14.05 -11.64 7.37
C GLY A 113 -12.99 -11.54 8.45
N THR A 114 -13.15 -10.53 9.30
CA THR A 114 -12.20 -10.13 10.36
C THR A 114 -12.18 -11.11 11.54
N PRO A 115 -11.14 -11.10 12.39
CA PRO A 115 -11.07 -11.96 13.57
C PRO A 115 -12.30 -11.91 14.50
N LEU A 116 -12.86 -10.73 14.75
CA LEU A 116 -14.04 -10.49 15.58
C LEU A 116 -15.29 -10.99 14.87
N GLN A 117 -15.47 -10.72 13.57
CA GLN A 117 -16.58 -11.26 12.80
C GLN A 117 -16.61 -12.78 12.88
N ARG A 118 -15.46 -13.45 12.72
CA ARG A 118 -15.37 -14.91 12.85
C ARG A 118 -15.71 -15.40 14.25
N LYS A 119 -15.26 -14.69 15.30
CA LYS A 119 -15.63 -15.02 16.70
C LYS A 119 -17.11 -14.81 16.96
N LEU A 120 -17.72 -13.75 16.43
CA LEU A 120 -19.14 -13.47 16.52
C LEU A 120 -19.97 -14.53 15.78
N SER A 121 -19.58 -14.93 14.56
CA SER A 121 -20.22 -16.03 13.84
C SER A 121 -20.15 -17.34 14.61
N LYS A 122 -18.99 -17.67 15.21
CA LYS A 122 -18.84 -18.86 16.06
C LYS A 122 -19.76 -18.79 17.29
N LEU A 123 -19.85 -17.63 17.93
CA LEU A 123 -20.74 -17.40 19.07
C LEU A 123 -22.21 -17.51 18.66
N ALA A 124 -22.60 -16.96 17.51
CA ALA A 124 -23.96 -17.06 16.98
C ALA A 124 -24.35 -18.51 16.67
N ILE A 125 -23.45 -19.30 16.09
CA ILE A 125 -23.69 -20.74 15.83
C ILE A 125 -23.82 -21.51 17.14
N LEU A 126 -22.98 -21.19 18.14
CA LEU A 126 -23.07 -21.79 19.47
C LEU A 126 -24.44 -21.49 20.11
N LEU A 127 -24.85 -20.20 20.11
CA LEU A 127 -26.15 -19.78 20.67
C LEU A 127 -27.33 -20.39 19.92
N PHE A 128 -27.23 -20.52 18.59
CA PHE A 128 -28.24 -21.19 17.79
C PHE A 128 -28.33 -22.68 18.15
N GLY A 129 -27.20 -23.37 18.32
CA GLY A 129 -27.15 -24.75 18.78
C GLY A 129 -27.80 -24.93 20.15
N THR A 130 -27.49 -24.06 21.11
CA THR A 130 -28.13 -24.09 22.44
C THR A 130 -29.63 -23.78 22.38
N ALA A 131 -30.06 -22.88 21.48
CA ALA A 131 -31.47 -22.55 21.30
C ALA A 131 -32.27 -23.75 20.77
N VAL A 132 -31.73 -24.47 19.80
CA VAL A 132 -32.33 -25.71 19.27
C VAL A 132 -32.42 -26.76 20.37
N VAL A 133 -31.36 -26.96 21.16
CA VAL A 133 -31.37 -27.91 22.27
C VAL A 133 -32.43 -27.53 23.32
N CYS A 134 -32.52 -26.26 23.73
CA CYS A 134 -33.54 -25.80 24.66
C CYS A 134 -34.97 -25.97 24.11
N ALA A 135 -35.20 -25.69 22.82
CA ALA A 135 -36.50 -25.90 22.19
C ALA A 135 -36.91 -27.39 22.20
N ILE A 136 -35.97 -28.30 21.94
CA ILE A 136 -36.20 -29.74 22.03
C ILE A 136 -36.53 -30.14 23.47
N ILE A 137 -35.82 -29.61 24.47
CA ILE A 137 -36.09 -29.88 25.89
C ILE A 137 -37.50 -29.44 26.28
N VAL A 138 -37.92 -28.24 25.84
CA VAL A 138 -39.27 -27.71 26.07
C VAL A 138 -40.34 -28.61 25.45
N LEU A 139 -40.14 -29.05 24.21
CA LEU A 139 -41.08 -29.95 23.53
C LEU A 139 -41.11 -31.32 24.22
N ALA A 140 -39.96 -31.89 24.57
CA ALA A 140 -39.85 -33.17 25.24
C ALA A 140 -40.51 -33.16 26.63
N ALA A 141 -40.31 -32.10 27.41
CA ALA A 141 -40.96 -31.91 28.72
C ALA A 141 -42.49 -31.87 28.61
N ASN A 142 -43.01 -31.34 27.50
CA ASN A 142 -44.44 -31.32 27.18
C ASN A 142 -44.90 -32.52 26.34
N LYS A 143 -44.14 -33.63 26.35
CA LYS A 143 -44.43 -34.88 25.61
C LYS A 143 -44.68 -34.67 24.11
N PHE A 144 -43.99 -33.70 23.51
CA PHE A 144 -44.16 -33.31 22.12
C PHE A 144 -45.62 -32.95 21.76
N SER A 145 -46.32 -32.30 22.71
CA SER A 145 -47.65 -31.77 22.46
C SER A 145 -47.62 -30.68 21.38
N ASN A 146 -48.56 -30.77 20.42
CA ASN A 146 -48.76 -29.79 19.35
C ASN A 146 -49.63 -28.59 19.76
N ASN A 147 -49.79 -28.37 21.07
CA ASN A 147 -50.53 -27.20 21.56
C ASN A 147 -49.82 -25.90 21.19
N ASN A 148 -50.59 -24.93 20.69
CA ASN A 148 -50.07 -23.62 20.30
C ASN A 148 -49.29 -22.93 21.43
N GLU A 149 -49.71 -23.11 22.69
CA GLU A 149 -49.02 -22.56 23.86
C GLU A 149 -47.58 -23.10 24.03
N VAL A 150 -47.39 -24.42 23.82
CA VAL A 150 -46.08 -25.07 23.92
C VAL A 150 -45.17 -24.61 22.79
N ILE A 151 -45.73 -24.44 21.59
CA ILE A 151 -45.00 -23.93 20.42
C ILE A 151 -44.57 -22.47 20.65
N ILE A 152 -45.48 -21.61 21.12
CA ILE A 152 -45.17 -20.21 21.46
C ILE A 152 -44.06 -20.15 22.51
N TYR A 153 -44.12 -21.00 23.54
CA TYR A 153 -43.10 -21.05 24.59
C TYR A 153 -41.73 -21.51 24.05
N ALA A 154 -41.68 -22.52 23.19
CA ALA A 154 -40.44 -22.98 22.55
C ALA A 154 -39.82 -21.90 21.63
N VAL A 155 -40.64 -21.21 20.83
CA VAL A 155 -40.19 -20.12 19.95
C VAL A 155 -39.71 -18.92 20.77
N ALA A 156 -40.42 -18.53 21.82
CA ALA A 156 -40.02 -17.44 22.71
C ALA A 156 -38.66 -17.72 23.39
N THR A 157 -38.47 -18.96 23.85
CA THR A 157 -37.20 -19.41 24.44
C THR A 157 -36.06 -19.30 23.42
N GLY A 158 -36.27 -19.80 22.18
CA GLY A 158 -35.26 -19.69 21.13
C GLY A 158 -34.94 -18.25 20.71
N LEU A 159 -35.96 -17.40 20.55
CA LEU A 159 -35.80 -15.99 20.17
C LEU A 159 -34.97 -15.22 21.21
N SER A 160 -35.12 -15.52 22.49
CA SER A 160 -34.36 -14.89 23.58
C SER A 160 -32.86 -15.14 23.52
N MET A 161 -32.40 -16.19 22.82
CA MET A 161 -30.97 -16.48 22.65
C MET A 161 -30.33 -15.73 21.47
N ILE A 162 -31.10 -15.07 20.60
CA ILE A 162 -30.56 -14.36 19.44
C ILE A 162 -29.93 -13.03 19.91
N PRO A 163 -28.61 -12.81 19.70
CA PRO A 163 -27.92 -11.62 20.21
C PRO A 163 -28.12 -10.39 19.28
N ALA A 164 -29.36 -9.97 19.06
CA ALA A 164 -29.70 -8.89 18.13
C ALA A 164 -29.06 -7.54 18.51
N SER A 165 -28.96 -7.24 19.81
CA SER A 165 -28.37 -6.00 20.32
C SER A 165 -26.86 -5.87 20.02
N LEU A 166 -26.16 -7.00 19.95
CA LEU A 166 -24.70 -7.03 19.77
C LEU A 166 -24.27 -6.46 18.41
N VAL A 167 -25.02 -6.76 17.35
CA VAL A 167 -24.75 -6.28 15.99
C VAL A 167 -24.91 -4.76 15.90
N VAL A 168 -25.92 -4.22 16.58
CA VAL A 168 -26.18 -2.76 16.62
C VAL A 168 -25.06 -2.04 17.37
N VAL A 169 -24.69 -2.55 18.55
CA VAL A 169 -23.60 -1.96 19.36
C VAL A 169 -22.27 -2.00 18.60
N LEU A 170 -21.97 -3.10 17.91
CA LEU A 170 -20.76 -3.21 17.10
C LEU A 170 -20.72 -2.16 15.99
N THR A 171 -21.84 -1.98 15.27
CA THR A 171 -21.92 -1.01 14.17
C THR A 171 -21.73 0.41 14.66
N ILE A 172 -22.38 0.78 15.78
CA ILE A 172 -22.25 2.12 16.38
C ILE A 172 -20.82 2.37 16.86
N THR A 173 -20.20 1.40 17.53
CA THR A 173 -18.83 1.55 18.03
C THR A 173 -17.80 1.66 16.89
N MET A 174 -17.96 0.87 15.82
CA MET A 174 -17.13 0.98 14.60
C MET A 174 -17.32 2.34 13.90
N ALA A 175 -18.55 2.84 13.80
CA ALA A 175 -18.84 4.16 13.22
C ALA A 175 -18.20 5.29 14.05
N ALA A 176 -18.32 5.23 15.37
CA ALA A 176 -17.67 6.18 16.27
C ALA A 176 -16.13 6.13 16.17
N GLY A 177 -15.54 4.92 16.05
CA GLY A 177 -14.12 4.73 15.83
C GLY A 177 -13.65 5.32 14.50
N THR A 178 -14.41 5.08 13.43
CA THR A 178 -14.14 5.66 12.09
C THR A 178 -14.18 7.18 12.12
N LYS A 179 -15.17 7.78 12.80
CA LYS A 179 -15.25 9.24 12.96
C LYS A 179 -14.02 9.80 13.66
N ARG A 180 -13.50 9.12 14.69
CA ARG A 180 -12.24 9.51 15.37
C ARG A 180 -11.02 9.38 14.45
N MET A 181 -10.95 8.35 13.60
CA MET A 181 -9.86 8.18 12.64
C MET A 181 -9.83 9.28 11.58
N VAL A 182 -10.99 9.69 11.09
CA VAL A 182 -11.09 10.80 10.12
C VAL A 182 -10.55 12.11 10.69
N THR A 183 -10.77 12.39 11.98
CA THR A 183 -10.18 13.60 12.62
C THR A 183 -8.65 13.59 12.69
N ARG A 184 -8.02 12.43 12.43
CA ARG A 184 -6.57 12.26 12.34
C ARG A 184 -6.10 12.03 10.90
N ASN A 185 -6.88 12.47 9.91
CA ASN A 185 -6.60 12.32 8.47
C ASN A 185 -6.52 10.85 7.99
N VAL A 186 -7.11 9.90 8.72
CA VAL A 186 -7.18 8.49 8.30
C VAL A 186 -8.54 8.21 7.66
N VAL A 187 -8.53 7.90 6.36
CA VAL A 187 -9.74 7.57 5.60
C VAL A 187 -9.98 6.06 5.63
N VAL A 188 -10.99 5.64 6.39
CA VAL A 188 -11.41 4.23 6.47
C VAL A 188 -12.45 3.94 5.39
N ARG A 189 -12.13 3.06 4.43
CA ARG A 189 -13.04 2.68 3.33
C ARG A 189 -14.02 1.57 3.69
N THR A 190 -13.63 0.69 4.61
CA THR A 190 -14.43 -0.45 5.09
C THR A 190 -14.27 -0.59 6.60
N LEU A 191 -15.37 -0.79 7.34
CA LEU A 191 -15.34 -0.89 8.82
C LEU A 191 -14.47 -2.05 9.30
N ASP A 192 -14.43 -3.14 8.53
CA ASP A 192 -13.59 -4.32 8.76
C ASP A 192 -12.10 -3.99 8.88
N SER A 193 -11.63 -2.95 8.18
CA SER A 193 -10.23 -2.53 8.21
C SER A 193 -9.81 -1.96 9.56
N LEU A 194 -10.74 -1.36 10.30
CA LEU A 194 -10.45 -0.75 11.60
C LEU A 194 -10.04 -1.82 12.62
N GLU A 195 -10.69 -2.97 12.56
CA GLU A 195 -10.38 -4.10 13.43
C GLU A 195 -9.12 -4.83 12.98
N ALA A 196 -8.97 -5.03 11.67
CA ALA A 196 -7.77 -5.64 11.10
C ALA A 196 -6.52 -4.85 11.50
N LEU A 197 -6.58 -3.51 11.46
CA LEU A 197 -5.50 -2.62 11.88
C LEU A 197 -5.07 -2.85 13.33
N GLY A 198 -6.01 -3.14 14.24
CA GLY A 198 -5.72 -3.43 15.64
C GLY A 198 -5.04 -4.79 15.87
N ALA A 199 -5.07 -5.68 14.88
CA ALA A 199 -4.46 -7.01 14.93
C ALA A 199 -3.18 -7.11 14.09
N VAL A 200 -2.70 -6.01 13.51
CA VAL A 200 -1.46 -5.99 12.71
C VAL A 200 -0.25 -6.18 13.63
N THR A 201 0.56 -7.18 13.32
CA THR A 201 1.86 -7.44 13.97
C THR A 201 3.04 -7.01 13.09
N ASP A 202 2.84 -7.03 11.77
CA ASP A 202 3.88 -6.80 10.77
C ASP A 202 3.42 -5.72 9.78
N ILE A 203 4.20 -4.65 9.65
CA ILE A 203 3.94 -3.57 8.69
C ILE A 203 4.94 -3.71 7.55
N CYS A 204 4.45 -4.13 6.39
CA CYS A 204 5.20 -4.06 5.14
C CYS A 204 4.90 -2.70 4.50
N SER A 205 5.88 -1.80 4.49
CA SER A 205 5.73 -0.48 3.88
C SER A 205 6.55 -0.41 2.59
N ASP A 206 6.00 0.26 1.58
CA ASP A 206 6.81 0.71 0.46
C ASP A 206 7.75 1.85 0.91
N LYS A 207 8.87 2.03 0.24
CA LYS A 207 9.86 3.09 0.52
C LYS A 207 9.45 4.39 -0.17
N THR A 208 9.28 4.33 -1.48
CA THR A 208 9.12 5.53 -2.31
C THR A 208 7.68 6.01 -2.27
N GLY A 209 7.47 7.29 -1.94
CA GLY A 209 6.11 7.86 -1.84
C GLY A 209 5.29 7.42 -0.63
N THR A 210 5.84 6.53 0.23
CA THR A 210 5.22 6.13 1.51
C THR A 210 6.11 6.51 2.71
N LEU A 211 7.31 5.94 2.82
CA LEU A 211 8.28 6.35 3.86
C LEU A 211 9.03 7.63 3.47
N THR A 212 9.24 7.82 2.17
CA THR A 212 9.86 9.01 1.58
C THR A 212 8.81 9.83 0.84
N GLN A 213 9.09 11.11 0.63
CA GLN A 213 8.19 12.00 -0.12
C GLN A 213 8.08 11.65 -1.62
N GLY A 214 8.85 10.67 -2.12
CA GLY A 214 8.90 10.32 -3.55
C GLY A 214 9.47 11.44 -4.43
N LYS A 215 10.14 12.42 -3.82
CA LYS A 215 10.78 13.55 -4.47
C LYS A 215 12.26 13.54 -4.14
N MET A 216 13.09 13.77 -5.14
CA MET A 216 14.53 13.99 -4.95
C MET A 216 14.75 15.35 -4.31
N VAL A 217 15.69 15.43 -3.37
CA VAL A 217 16.07 16.65 -2.66
C VAL A 217 17.57 16.63 -2.47
N THR A 218 18.25 17.71 -2.84
CA THR A 218 19.67 17.85 -2.52
C THR A 218 19.84 17.88 -1.01
N LYS A 219 20.70 17.03 -0.45
CA LYS A 219 20.95 16.95 1.00
C LYS A 219 22.26 17.58 1.43
N LYS A 220 23.31 17.41 0.63
CA LYS A 220 24.62 17.98 0.92
C LYS A 220 25.31 18.38 -0.38
N ALA A 221 26.05 19.49 -0.34
CA ALA A 221 26.92 19.93 -1.42
C ALA A 221 28.30 20.24 -0.85
N TRP A 222 29.34 19.58 -1.36
CA TRP A 222 30.71 19.84 -0.95
C TRP A 222 31.42 20.73 -1.95
N ILE A 223 31.94 21.86 -1.47
CA ILE A 223 32.73 22.81 -2.24
C ILE A 223 34.15 22.78 -1.67
N PRO A 224 35.17 22.30 -2.41
CA PRO A 224 36.52 22.11 -1.88
C PRO A 224 37.12 23.32 -1.15
N ALA A 225 36.87 24.53 -1.64
CA ALA A 225 37.39 25.77 -1.08
C ALA A 225 36.62 26.30 0.16
N LYS A 226 35.43 25.76 0.44
CA LYS A 226 34.53 26.28 1.48
C LYS A 226 34.10 25.23 2.50
N GLY A 227 34.03 23.96 2.12
CA GLY A 227 33.53 22.88 2.97
C GLY A 227 32.18 22.33 2.49
N THR A 228 31.43 21.72 3.39
CA THR A 228 30.18 21.01 3.12
C THR A 228 28.98 21.85 3.54
N TYR A 229 28.09 22.12 2.60
CA TYR A 229 26.76 22.67 2.86
C TYR A 229 25.78 21.52 3.06
N SER A 230 24.91 21.61 4.06
CA SER A 230 23.82 20.66 4.29
C SER A 230 22.48 21.37 4.17
N ILE A 231 21.51 20.71 3.55
CA ILE A 231 20.17 21.23 3.33
C ILE A 231 19.22 20.51 4.28
N GLY A 232 18.43 21.31 5.00
CA GLY A 232 17.44 20.83 5.95
C GLY A 232 16.35 19.96 5.32
N THR A 233 15.48 19.42 6.17
CA THR A 233 14.26 18.75 5.71
C THR A 233 13.20 19.77 5.36
N SER A 234 12.73 19.76 4.11
CA SER A 234 11.57 20.55 3.67
C SER A 234 10.37 19.64 3.44
N GLU A 235 9.18 20.10 3.82
CA GLU A 235 7.90 19.44 3.50
C GLU A 235 7.51 19.65 2.04
N ASN A 236 8.02 20.71 1.40
CA ASN A 236 7.80 21.01 -0.01
C ASN A 236 9.13 21.24 -0.75
N PRO A 237 9.80 20.16 -1.21
CA PRO A 237 11.11 20.26 -1.85
C PRO A 237 11.15 21.04 -3.16
N VAL A 238 9.99 21.31 -3.76
CA VAL A 238 9.87 22.02 -5.03
C VAL A 238 9.73 23.53 -4.81
N ASP A 239 9.51 23.98 -3.58
CA ASP A 239 9.41 25.39 -3.24
C ASP A 239 10.81 25.99 -3.02
N PRO A 240 11.32 26.86 -3.91
CA PRO A 240 12.63 27.47 -3.75
C PRO A 240 12.68 28.53 -2.65
N SER A 241 11.54 28.92 -2.07
CA SER A 241 11.48 29.94 -1.01
C SER A 241 11.63 29.37 0.40
N ILE A 242 11.61 28.04 0.55
CA ILE A 242 11.62 27.34 1.82
C ILE A 242 12.82 26.42 1.89
N GLY A 243 13.73 26.65 2.84
CA GLY A 243 14.86 25.76 3.08
C GLY A 243 15.89 26.36 4.00
N ASP A 244 16.34 25.55 4.95
CA ASP A 244 17.44 25.86 5.84
C ASP A 244 18.74 25.31 5.24
N ILE A 245 19.78 26.13 5.22
CA ILE A 245 21.13 25.72 4.83
C ILE A 245 22.02 25.81 6.07
N SER A 246 22.81 24.76 6.30
CA SER A 246 23.90 24.77 7.27
C SER A 246 25.23 24.59 6.56
N HIS A 247 26.31 25.05 7.18
CA HIS A 247 27.66 25.01 6.60
C HIS A 247 28.68 24.50 7.60
N ASN A 248 29.50 23.57 7.14
CA ASN A 248 30.63 23.01 7.84
C ASN A 248 31.90 23.18 7.01
N ALA A 249 33.01 23.61 7.62
CA ALA A 249 34.29 23.80 6.93
C ALA A 249 34.99 22.48 6.52
N PHE A 250 34.57 21.34 7.05
CA PHE A 250 35.21 20.04 6.78
C PHE A 250 34.72 19.39 5.48
N ALA A 251 35.61 18.60 4.87
CA ALA A 251 35.22 17.68 3.81
C ALA A 251 34.28 16.58 4.36
N PRO A 252 33.38 16.00 3.54
CA PRO A 252 32.40 15.02 4.01
C PRO A 252 33.02 13.81 4.74
N TYR A 253 34.23 13.40 4.35
CA TYR A 253 34.97 12.31 4.98
C TYR A 253 35.47 12.65 6.40
N HIS A 254 35.74 13.94 6.66
CA HIS A 254 36.24 14.45 7.94
C HIS A 254 35.15 15.13 8.77
N ALA A 255 33.93 15.23 8.25
CA ALA A 255 32.80 15.78 8.99
C ALA A 255 32.44 14.84 10.15
N PRO A 256 32.22 15.36 11.37
CA PRO A 256 31.77 14.54 12.47
C PRO A 256 30.44 13.87 12.11
N GLN A 257 30.33 12.55 12.32
CA GLN A 257 29.11 11.76 12.11
C GLN A 257 28.07 11.98 13.23
N THR A 258 27.99 13.18 13.81
CA THR A 258 26.89 13.51 14.71
C THR A 258 25.62 13.67 13.89
N GLU A 259 24.83 12.59 13.82
CA GLU A 259 23.43 12.64 13.41
C GLU A 259 22.68 13.60 14.34
N GLY A 260 22.37 14.80 13.85
CA GLY A 260 21.44 15.71 14.52
C GLY A 260 22.03 16.95 15.18
N ASP A 261 23.29 17.31 14.94
CA ASP A 261 23.71 18.68 15.25
C ASP A 261 23.06 19.62 14.23
N HIS A 262 22.00 20.28 14.69
CA HIS A 262 21.50 21.52 14.12
C HIS A 262 22.63 22.57 14.17
N GLU A 263 23.63 22.45 13.30
CA GLU A 263 24.46 23.59 12.92
C GLU A 263 23.49 24.73 12.57
N LYS A 264 23.65 25.89 13.22
CA LYS A 264 22.70 27.01 13.12
C LYS A 264 22.27 27.20 11.67
N ALA A 265 21.02 26.84 11.38
CA ALA A 265 20.39 27.16 10.11
C ALA A 265 20.43 28.67 9.96
N MET A 266 21.18 29.15 8.97
CA MET A 266 21.19 30.54 8.59
C MET A 266 20.35 30.69 7.32
N PRO A 267 19.68 31.84 7.13
CA PRO A 267 19.07 32.17 5.86
C PRO A 267 20.08 32.00 4.72
N TYR A 268 19.61 31.53 3.56
CA TYR A 268 20.47 31.33 2.39
C TYR A 268 21.18 32.63 1.95
N THR A 269 20.60 33.80 2.25
CA THR A 269 21.18 35.12 1.96
C THR A 269 22.53 35.31 2.64
N ASP A 270 22.63 34.92 3.90
CA ASP A 270 23.81 35.15 4.73
C ASP A 270 24.98 34.26 4.26
N HIS A 271 24.67 33.10 3.67
CA HIS A 271 25.67 32.23 3.04
C HIS A 271 26.16 32.73 1.68
N LEU A 272 25.40 33.61 1.01
CA LEU A 272 25.75 34.21 -0.28
C LEU A 272 26.53 35.52 -0.14
N GLU A 273 26.48 36.18 1.02
CA GLU A 273 27.31 37.35 1.31
C GLU A 273 28.79 36.95 1.27
N ASP A 274 29.59 37.66 0.46
CA ASP A 274 31.03 37.45 0.26
C ASP A 274 31.50 36.02 -0.12
N ASN A 275 30.62 35.20 -0.72
CA ASN A 275 30.93 33.83 -1.12
C ASN A 275 30.86 33.61 -2.64
N THR A 276 31.95 33.94 -3.34
CA THR A 276 32.08 33.74 -4.79
C THR A 276 32.00 32.27 -5.20
N HIS A 277 32.66 31.38 -4.47
CA HIS A 277 32.68 29.94 -4.78
C HIS A 277 31.29 29.29 -4.71
N LEU A 278 30.47 29.65 -3.72
CA LEU A 278 29.08 29.17 -3.65
C LEU A 278 28.24 29.74 -4.79
N LYS A 279 28.40 31.03 -5.12
CA LYS A 279 27.71 31.65 -6.26
C LYS A 279 28.06 30.97 -7.58
N ASP A 280 29.34 30.69 -7.83
CA ASP A 280 29.79 30.01 -9.04
C ASP A 280 29.22 28.59 -9.12
N PHE A 281 29.22 27.85 -8.00
CA PHE A 281 28.59 26.52 -7.93
C PHE A 281 27.10 26.56 -8.27
N LEU A 282 26.35 27.49 -7.67
CA LEU A 282 24.91 27.65 -7.93
C LEU A 282 24.62 28.14 -9.35
N ASN A 283 25.48 29.01 -9.90
CA ASN A 283 25.38 29.44 -11.30
C ASN A 283 25.60 28.26 -12.25
N VAL A 284 26.60 27.42 -12.00
CA VAL A 284 26.81 26.20 -12.81
C VAL A 284 25.61 25.26 -12.66
N ALA A 285 25.15 25.00 -11.45
CA ALA A 285 24.01 24.12 -11.19
C ALA A 285 22.69 24.61 -11.81
N SER A 286 22.51 25.93 -11.93
CA SER A 286 21.32 26.51 -12.58
C SER A 286 21.44 26.62 -14.10
N LEU A 287 22.64 26.88 -14.63
CA LEU A 287 22.87 27.00 -16.08
C LEU A 287 22.98 25.64 -16.77
N ALA A 288 23.57 24.64 -16.11
CA ALA A 288 23.73 23.28 -16.61
C ALA A 288 22.51 22.39 -16.27
N ASN A 289 21.30 22.95 -16.39
CA ASN A 289 20.07 22.32 -15.93
C ASN A 289 18.94 22.55 -16.96
N LEU A 290 18.17 21.51 -17.26
CA LEU A 290 17.05 21.55 -18.20
C LEU A 290 15.69 21.54 -17.49
N ALA A 291 15.67 21.25 -16.19
CA ALA A 291 14.46 21.29 -15.38
C ALA A 291 14.02 22.74 -15.13
N ARG A 292 12.71 22.90 -14.92
CA ARG A 292 12.10 24.19 -14.62
C ARG A 292 11.17 24.07 -13.44
N VAL A 293 11.42 24.90 -12.42
CA VAL A 293 10.53 25.14 -11.29
C VAL A 293 9.73 26.41 -11.56
N TYR A 294 8.41 26.36 -11.42
CA TYR A 294 7.53 27.49 -11.72
C TYR A 294 6.30 27.50 -10.82
N LYS A 295 5.78 28.70 -10.54
CA LYS A 295 4.59 28.90 -9.71
C LYS A 295 3.32 28.82 -10.56
N SER A 296 2.36 27.99 -10.16
CA SER A 296 1.07 27.75 -10.81
C SER A 296 -0.03 27.73 -9.76
N GLU A 297 -1.03 28.61 -9.87
CA GLU A 297 -2.20 28.62 -8.96
C GLU A 297 -1.80 28.61 -7.47
N ASP A 298 -0.82 29.46 -7.14
CA ASP A 298 -0.23 29.59 -5.80
C ASP A 298 0.57 28.39 -5.27
N THR A 299 0.78 27.36 -6.09
CA THR A 299 1.62 26.20 -5.77
C THR A 299 2.86 26.13 -6.67
N TRP A 300 4.01 25.77 -6.10
CA TRP A 300 5.21 25.50 -6.88
C TRP A 300 5.11 24.12 -7.55
N LYS A 301 5.38 24.10 -8.85
CA LYS A 301 5.44 22.89 -9.67
C LYS A 301 6.78 22.81 -10.36
N ALA A 302 7.26 21.59 -10.60
CA ALA A 302 8.50 21.33 -11.32
C ALA A 302 8.24 20.45 -12.53
N ARG A 303 9.05 20.65 -13.56
CA ARG A 303 9.05 19.83 -14.77
C ARG A 303 10.49 19.57 -15.20
N GLY A 304 10.86 18.31 -15.35
CA GLY A 304 12.22 17.90 -15.69
C GLY A 304 12.58 16.57 -15.02
N ASP A 305 13.85 16.20 -15.09
CA ASP A 305 14.38 15.06 -14.35
C ASP A 305 14.38 15.35 -12.83
N PRO A 306 13.98 14.42 -11.95
CA PRO A 306 14.01 14.63 -10.50
C PRO A 306 15.36 15.06 -9.93
N THR A 307 16.49 14.62 -10.49
CA THR A 307 17.83 15.04 -10.06
C THR A 307 18.16 16.47 -10.47
N GLU A 308 17.67 16.90 -11.64
CA GLU A 308 17.79 18.27 -12.12
C GLU A 308 16.83 19.23 -11.39
N ILE A 309 15.68 18.73 -10.93
CA ILE A 309 14.73 19.51 -10.13
C ILE A 309 15.26 19.81 -8.72
N ALA A 310 16.03 18.87 -8.14
CA ALA A 310 16.54 18.89 -6.77
C ALA A 310 17.75 19.80 -6.57
#